data_AF-A0A836VZ24-F1
#
_entry.id   AF-A0A836VZ24-F1
#
_cell.length_a   1.000
_cell.length_b   1.000
_cell.length_c   1.000
_cell.angle_alpha   90.00
_cell.angle_beta   90.00
_cell.angle_gamma   90.00
#
_symmetry.space_group_name_H-M   'P 1'
#
loop_
_entity.id
_entity.type
_entity.pdbx_description
1 polymer ?
#
loop_
_entity_poly.entity_id
_entity_poly.type
_entity_poly.pdbx_seq_one_letter_code
_entity_poly.pdbx_strand_id
1 'polypeptide(L)'
;MTSACPCTSFSPSRSTRPLGERWKWGGEQVLVNDSHGSGYNILFEELNPVAQIIYGPLTRQPFWTPCLDETVDMVFCIAQHAMVGTNGLLAHSLWYVNGIYFGEPGMCMAIVGSYGILSLLVTGDATATSQVKELVPEIETVAVKEALSA
;
A
#
# COMPACT_ATOMS: atom_id res chain seq x y z
N MET A 1 -16.35 22.94 -7.26
CA MET A 1 -16.21 22.16 -8.50
C MET A 1 -14.98 21.29 -8.36
N THR A 2 -15.15 20.07 -7.84
CA THR A 2 -14.10 19.06 -7.74
C THR A 2 -14.02 18.36 -9.09
N SER A 3 -12.96 18.62 -9.87
CA SER A 3 -12.69 17.84 -11.07
C SER A 3 -12.37 16.40 -10.64
N ALA A 4 -13.22 15.45 -11.01
CA ALA A 4 -12.95 14.03 -10.83
C ALA A 4 -11.62 13.67 -11.51
N CYS A 5 -10.87 12.76 -10.90
CA CYS A 5 -9.66 12.20 -11.50
C CYS A 5 -10.06 11.46 -12.80
N PRO A 6 -9.40 11.69 -13.94
CA PRO A 6 -9.80 11.15 -15.24
C PRO A 6 -9.75 9.60 -15.35
N CYS A 7 -9.33 8.90 -14.30
CA CYS A 7 -9.35 7.44 -14.21
C CYS A 7 -10.71 6.84 -13.78
N THR A 8 -11.69 7.66 -13.39
CA THR A 8 -12.97 7.22 -12.77
C THR A 8 -14.01 6.63 -13.74
N SER A 9 -13.72 6.46 -15.02
CA SER A 9 -14.69 5.94 -16.00
C SER A 9 -14.56 4.43 -16.23
N PHE A 10 -14.75 3.60 -15.20
CA PHE A 10 -14.87 2.15 -15.45
C PHE A 10 -15.55 1.37 -14.31
N SER A 11 -16.43 0.44 -14.65
CA SER A 11 -17.09 -0.44 -13.68
C SER A 11 -16.58 -1.88 -13.80
N PRO A 12 -15.98 -2.47 -12.75
CA PRO A 12 -15.71 -3.90 -12.71
C PRO A 12 -16.82 -4.62 -11.92
N SER A 13 -17.36 -5.68 -12.50
CA SER A 13 -18.22 -6.63 -11.79
C SER A 13 -17.39 -7.43 -10.77
N ARG A 14 -17.78 -7.39 -9.49
CA ARG A 14 -17.10 -8.08 -8.38
C ARG A 14 -16.94 -9.59 -8.67
N SER A 15 -15.69 -10.05 -8.71
CA SER A 15 -15.33 -11.44 -8.97
C SER A 15 -14.96 -12.14 -7.66
N THR A 16 -15.80 -13.08 -7.21
CA THR A 16 -15.49 -13.99 -6.10
C THR A 16 -14.74 -15.22 -6.65
N ARG A 17 -13.40 -15.29 -6.54
CA ARG A 17 -12.64 -16.51 -6.91
C ARG A 17 -11.70 -17.01 -5.82
N PRO A 18 -11.54 -18.35 -5.65
CA PRO A 18 -10.69 -18.94 -4.62
C PRO A 18 -9.19 -18.82 -4.94
N LEU A 19 -8.38 -18.71 -3.88
CA LEU A 19 -6.93 -18.47 -3.83
C LEU A 19 -5.99 -19.53 -4.47
N GLY A 20 -6.49 -20.44 -5.32
CA GLY A 20 -5.76 -21.64 -5.77
C GLY A 20 -5.28 -21.65 -7.23
N GLU A 21 -5.60 -20.65 -8.05
CA GLU A 21 -5.26 -20.68 -9.48
C GLU A 21 -4.12 -19.71 -9.82
N ARG A 22 -3.11 -20.25 -10.51
CA ARG A 22 -1.97 -19.52 -11.10
C ARG A 22 -2.45 -18.25 -11.80
N TRP A 23 -2.13 -17.08 -11.23
CA TRP A 23 -2.53 -15.73 -11.66
C TRP A 23 -2.57 -15.57 -13.18
N LYS A 24 -3.75 -15.77 -13.78
CA LYS A 24 -4.03 -15.35 -15.15
C LYS A 24 -4.69 -13.98 -15.02
N TRP A 25 -3.89 -12.93 -15.21
CA TRP A 25 -4.25 -11.51 -15.25
C TRP A 25 -5.20 -11.14 -16.41
N GLY A 26 -6.13 -12.03 -16.78
CA GLY A 26 -7.08 -11.85 -17.87
C GLY A 26 -8.23 -10.95 -17.44
N GLY A 27 -7.94 -9.68 -17.16
CA GLY A 27 -8.95 -8.63 -16.91
C GLY A 27 -8.73 -7.76 -15.66
N GLU A 28 -7.75 -8.08 -14.82
CA GLU A 28 -7.48 -7.35 -13.57
C GLU A 28 -6.59 -6.12 -13.86
N GLN A 29 -7.05 -4.94 -13.45
CA GLN A 29 -6.29 -3.69 -13.57
C GLN A 29 -5.38 -3.54 -12.35
N VAL A 30 -4.07 -3.42 -12.59
CA VAL A 30 -3.08 -3.21 -11.52
C VAL A 30 -2.61 -1.78 -11.57
N LEU A 31 -2.84 -1.06 -10.48
CA LEU A 31 -2.31 0.29 -10.27
C LEU A 31 -1.16 0.21 -9.27
N VAL A 32 0.02 0.64 -9.70
CA VAL A 32 1.23 0.70 -8.88
C VAL A 32 1.49 2.15 -8.51
N ASN A 33 1.60 2.40 -7.22
CA ASN A 33 2.00 3.71 -6.71
C ASN A 33 3.46 3.68 -6.26
N ASP A 34 4.31 4.49 -6.88
CA ASP A 34 5.66 4.74 -6.36
C ASP A 34 5.59 5.74 -5.22
N SER A 35 5.38 5.24 -4.01
CA SER A 35 5.16 6.07 -2.82
C SER A 35 6.46 6.46 -2.10
N HIS A 36 7.64 6.16 -2.65
CA HIS A 36 8.90 6.42 -1.95
C HIS A 36 9.53 7.76 -2.37
N GLY A 37 9.81 8.63 -1.40
CA GLY A 37 10.56 9.87 -1.63
C GLY A 37 9.96 10.73 -2.74
N SER A 38 10.66 10.84 -3.87
CA SER A 38 10.25 11.65 -5.02
C SER A 38 9.23 10.96 -5.95
N GLY A 39 8.96 9.67 -5.78
CA GLY A 39 8.08 8.88 -6.64
C GLY A 39 8.65 8.59 -8.03
N TYR A 40 9.98 8.57 -8.16
CA TYR A 40 10.71 8.36 -9.42
C TYR A 40 11.69 7.17 -9.35
N ASN A 41 11.34 6.13 -8.60
CA ASN A 41 12.22 5.03 -8.25
C ASN A 41 11.99 3.80 -9.13
N ILE A 42 10.75 3.55 -9.55
CA ILE A 42 10.41 2.38 -10.38
C ILE A 42 10.77 2.67 -11.85
N LEU A 43 11.56 1.77 -12.44
CA LEU A 43 11.90 1.81 -13.86
C LEU A 43 10.74 1.26 -14.70
N PHE A 44 10.29 2.03 -15.69
CA PHE A 44 9.14 1.65 -16.54
C PHE A 44 9.40 0.36 -17.33
N GLU A 45 10.65 0.13 -17.73
CA GLU A 45 11.09 -1.00 -18.52
C GLU A 45 11.10 -2.32 -17.73
N GLU A 46 11.18 -2.23 -16.40
CA GLU A 46 11.14 -3.38 -15.49
C GLU A 46 9.75 -3.62 -14.89
N LEU A 47 8.84 -2.66 -15.04
CA LEU A 47 7.47 -2.81 -14.60
C LEU A 47 6.73 -3.78 -15.52
N ASN A 48 5.87 -4.62 -14.94
CA ASN A 48 5.01 -5.49 -15.72
C ASN A 48 4.16 -4.64 -16.70
N PRO A 49 4.18 -4.91 -18.02
CA PRO A 49 3.52 -4.06 -19.01
C PRO A 49 1.99 -3.98 -18.88
N VAL A 50 1.37 -4.86 -18.08
CA VAL A 50 -0.07 -4.80 -17.79
C VAL A 50 -0.41 -3.84 -16.64
N ALA A 51 0.58 -3.41 -15.86
CA ALA A 51 0.39 -2.50 -14.75
C ALA A 51 0.42 -1.04 -15.23
N GLN A 52 -0.41 -0.21 -14.59
CA GLN A 52 -0.36 1.24 -14.71
C GLN A 52 0.39 1.80 -13.51
N ILE A 53 1.22 2.82 -13.71
CA ILE A 53 2.01 3.43 -12.65
C ILE A 53 1.59 4.87 -12.41
N ILE A 54 1.40 5.23 -11.15
CA ILE A 54 1.38 6.61 -10.69
C ILE A 54 2.83 7.00 -10.44
N TYR A 55 3.32 7.92 -11.26
CA TYR A 55 4.73 8.28 -11.31
C TYR A 55 4.93 9.77 -11.03
N GLY A 56 5.88 10.08 -10.16
CA GLY A 56 6.27 11.43 -9.77
C GLY A 56 5.79 11.88 -8.39
N PRO A 57 6.15 13.12 -8.01
CA PRO A 57 6.05 13.57 -6.63
C PRO A 57 4.59 13.73 -6.25
N LEU A 58 4.18 12.95 -5.25
CA LEU A 58 2.86 13.04 -4.66
C LEU A 58 2.83 14.19 -3.66
N THR A 59 2.68 15.40 -4.21
CA THR A 59 2.59 16.66 -3.44
C THR A 59 1.25 16.84 -2.72
N ARG A 60 0.31 15.90 -2.88
CA ARG A 60 -1.02 15.92 -2.25
C ARG A 60 -1.26 14.65 -1.46
N GLN A 61 -1.78 14.82 -0.24
CA GLN A 61 -2.19 13.71 0.62
C GLN A 61 -3.57 13.17 0.19
N PRO A 62 -3.84 11.86 0.39
CA PRO A 62 -2.92 10.84 0.92
C PRO A 62 -1.95 10.34 -0.15
N PHE A 63 -0.64 10.36 0.16
CA PHE A 63 0.41 10.00 -0.79
C PHE A 63 0.65 8.49 -0.91
N TRP A 64 0.24 7.68 0.08
CA TRP A 64 0.33 6.22 -0.01
C TRP A 64 -0.74 5.63 -0.93
N THR A 65 -1.90 6.27 -1.01
CA THR A 65 -3.10 5.76 -1.67
C THR A 65 -3.71 6.77 -2.65
N PRO A 66 -2.92 7.37 -3.56
CA PRO A 66 -3.46 8.26 -4.59
C PRO A 66 -4.44 7.48 -5.48
N CYS A 67 -5.54 8.14 -5.85
CA CYS A 67 -6.60 7.57 -6.66
C CYS A 67 -7.32 6.36 -6.04
N LEU A 68 -7.17 6.12 -4.73
CA LEU A 68 -7.97 5.13 -4.03
C LEU A 68 -9.44 5.58 -3.96
N ASP A 69 -10.34 4.70 -4.37
CA ASP A 69 -11.77 4.84 -4.24
C ASP A 69 -12.44 3.48 -4.01
N GLU A 70 -13.76 3.46 -3.84
CA GLU A 70 -14.57 2.27 -3.53
C GLU A 70 -14.57 1.21 -4.65
N THR A 71 -13.98 1.48 -5.82
CA THR A 71 -13.86 0.52 -6.93
C THR A 71 -12.66 -0.41 -6.78
N VAL A 72 -11.73 -0.11 -5.87
CA VAL A 72 -10.55 -0.93 -5.60
C VAL A 72 -10.93 -2.11 -4.72
N ASP A 73 -10.73 -3.32 -5.23
CA ASP A 73 -11.04 -4.55 -4.48
C ASP A 73 -10.04 -4.82 -3.36
N MET A 74 -8.75 -4.54 -3.61
CA MET A 74 -7.64 -4.99 -2.77
C MET A 74 -6.46 -4.02 -2.83
N VAL A 75 -5.73 -3.90 -1.71
CA VAL A 75 -4.50 -3.10 -1.62
C VAL A 75 -3.36 -3.95 -1.06
N PHE A 76 -2.19 -3.81 -1.67
CA PHE A 76 -0.93 -4.41 -1.25
C PHE A 76 0.07 -3.31 -0.89
N CYS A 77 0.66 -3.36 0.31
CA CYS A 77 1.70 -2.41 0.72
C CYS A 77 3.06 -3.11 0.72
N ILE A 78 3.93 -2.69 -0.17
CA ILE A 78 5.16 -3.43 -0.47
C ILE A 78 6.38 -2.72 0.14
N ALA A 79 7.33 -3.51 0.64
CA ALA A 79 8.66 -3.10 1.07
C ALA A 79 8.71 -1.98 2.13
N GLN A 80 7.76 -2.00 3.06
CA GLN A 80 7.59 -1.01 4.12
C GLN A 80 8.74 -1.03 5.13
N HIS A 81 8.87 0.07 5.87
CA HIS A 81 9.79 0.23 6.99
C HIS A 81 9.03 0.60 8.28
N ALA A 82 9.67 0.39 9.41
CA ALA A 82 9.11 0.70 10.71
C ALA A 82 9.01 2.23 10.97
N MET A 83 8.16 2.61 11.91
CA MET A 83 8.06 4.00 12.39
C MET A 83 9.28 4.42 13.23
N VAL A 84 9.52 5.74 13.33
CA VAL A 84 10.63 6.30 14.11
C VAL A 84 10.62 5.85 15.57
N GLY A 85 11.80 5.71 16.17
CA GLY A 85 11.95 5.30 17.57
C GLY A 85 11.82 3.79 17.82
N THR A 86 11.85 2.99 16.75
CA THR A 86 11.82 1.53 16.81
C THR A 86 13.06 0.92 16.14
N ASN A 87 13.38 -0.32 16.48
CA ASN A 87 14.51 -1.04 15.87
C ASN A 87 14.10 -1.61 14.50
N GLY A 88 13.91 -0.73 13.52
CA GLY A 88 13.55 -1.10 12.16
C GLY A 88 14.47 -0.45 11.14
N LEU A 89 14.57 -1.07 9.96
CA LEU A 89 15.52 -0.65 8.94
C LEU A 89 15.12 0.71 8.36
N LEU A 90 15.99 1.72 8.49
CA LEU A 90 15.71 3.10 8.07
C LEU A 90 14.43 3.65 8.70
N ALA A 91 14.20 3.37 9.99
CA ALA A 91 12.96 3.72 10.67
C ALA A 91 12.73 5.24 10.68
N HIS A 92 11.62 5.66 10.08
CA HIS A 92 11.19 7.05 10.04
C HIS A 92 9.68 7.15 9.91
N SER A 93 9.19 8.40 10.00
CA SER A 93 7.77 8.75 9.96
C SER A 93 6.97 8.25 11.18
N LEU A 94 6.16 9.13 11.75
CA LEU A 94 5.33 8.82 12.92
C LEU A 94 4.16 9.79 12.98
N TRP A 95 2.96 9.24 13.14
CA TRP A 95 1.75 9.98 13.46
C TRP A 95 1.15 9.48 14.75
N TYR A 96 0.48 10.37 15.48
CA TYR A 96 -0.31 10.03 16.65
C TYR A 96 -1.75 10.42 16.40
N VAL A 97 -2.61 9.42 16.24
CA VAL A 97 -4.02 9.59 15.86
C VAL A 97 -4.88 8.77 16.80
N ASN A 98 -5.86 9.42 17.46
CA ASN A 98 -6.81 8.77 18.37
C ASN A 98 -6.16 7.89 19.45
N GLY A 99 -5.02 8.32 20.00
CA GLY A 99 -4.34 7.56 21.05
C GLY A 99 -3.37 6.49 20.55
N ILE A 100 -3.27 6.30 19.22
CA ILE A 100 -2.49 5.22 18.60
C ILE A 100 -1.36 5.84 17.78
N TYR A 101 -0.18 5.24 17.88
CA TYR A 101 0.97 5.58 17.04
C TYR A 101 0.89 4.79 15.72
N PHE A 102 1.08 5.51 14.61
CA PHE A 102 1.11 4.94 13.28
C PHE A 102 2.42 5.26 12.59
N GLY A 103 3.03 4.23 11.99
CA GLY A 103 3.96 4.40 10.88
C GLY A 103 3.23 4.57 9.55
N GLU A 104 4.00 4.72 8.48
CA GLU A 104 3.48 4.78 7.11
C GLU A 104 2.55 3.61 6.74
N PRO A 105 2.92 2.33 6.97
CA PRO A 105 2.03 1.23 6.62
C PRO A 105 0.73 1.26 7.43
N GLY A 106 0.80 1.64 8.71
CA GLY A 106 -0.39 1.76 9.55
C GLY A 106 -1.35 2.87 9.09
N MET A 107 -0.81 4.03 8.71
CA MET A 107 -1.60 5.12 8.12
C MET A 107 -2.25 4.68 6.81
N CYS A 108 -1.51 3.96 5.95
CA CYS A 108 -2.05 3.39 4.73
C CYS A 108 -3.25 2.47 5.02
N MET A 109 -3.11 1.54 5.97
CA MET A 109 -4.20 0.63 6.37
C MET A 109 -5.42 1.36 6.95
N ALA A 110 -5.19 2.40 7.75
CA ALA A 110 -6.28 3.22 8.28
C ALA A 110 -7.06 3.92 7.16
N ILE A 111 -6.37 4.42 6.12
CA ILE A 111 -7.01 5.03 4.96
C ILE A 111 -7.77 3.97 4.16
N VAL A 112 -7.14 2.85 3.81
CA VAL A 112 -7.78 1.77 3.03
C VAL A 112 -9.02 1.22 3.75
N GLY A 113 -8.93 1.00 5.06
CA GLY A 113 -10.03 0.56 5.89
C GLY A 113 -11.19 1.57 5.95
N SER A 114 -10.92 2.87 5.79
CA SER A 114 -11.98 3.89 5.78
C SER A 114 -12.87 3.84 4.53
N TYR A 115 -12.38 3.24 3.43
CA TYR A 115 -13.15 2.93 2.23
C TYR A 115 -13.84 1.56 2.28
N GLY A 116 -13.70 0.80 3.38
CA GLY A 116 -14.24 -0.55 3.50
C GLY A 116 -13.52 -1.58 2.61
N ILE A 117 -12.30 -1.26 2.16
CA ILE A 117 -11.48 -2.10 1.28
C ILE A 117 -10.60 -3.01 2.14
N LEU A 118 -10.42 -4.25 1.68
CA LEU A 118 -9.54 -5.21 2.34
C LEU A 118 -8.09 -5.00 1.87
N SER A 119 -7.23 -4.58 2.78
CA SER A 119 -5.78 -4.69 2.57
C SER A 119 -5.37 -6.15 2.74
N LEU A 120 -4.76 -6.73 1.70
CA LEU A 120 -4.47 -8.16 1.69
C LEU A 120 -3.09 -8.52 2.18
N LEU A 121 -2.11 -7.64 2.01
CA LEU A 121 -0.72 -7.97 2.31
C LEU A 121 0.09 -6.72 2.62
N VAL A 122 0.90 -6.81 3.67
CA VAL A 122 1.99 -5.85 3.90
C VAL A 122 3.33 -6.58 3.95
N THR A 123 4.29 -6.14 3.14
CA THR A 123 5.66 -6.65 3.18
C THR A 123 6.61 -5.57 3.68
N GLY A 124 7.66 -5.93 4.39
CA GLY A 124 8.59 -4.96 4.98
C GLY A 124 9.69 -5.59 5.81
N ASP A 125 10.33 -4.79 6.66
CA ASP A 125 11.19 -5.36 7.71
C ASP A 125 10.36 -5.99 8.83
N ALA A 126 10.97 -6.89 9.61
CA ALA A 126 10.32 -7.60 10.71
C ALA A 126 9.60 -6.67 11.71
N THR A 127 10.16 -5.49 11.97
CA THR A 127 9.57 -4.51 12.90
C THR A 127 8.34 -3.85 12.29
N ALA A 128 8.40 -3.42 11.02
CA ALA A 128 7.23 -2.89 10.32
C ALA A 128 6.07 -3.90 10.26
N THR A 129 6.37 -5.16 9.93
CA THR A 129 5.33 -6.20 9.85
C THR A 129 4.70 -6.48 11.21
N SER A 130 5.48 -6.43 12.28
CA SER A 130 4.98 -6.60 13.65
C SER A 130 4.06 -5.45 14.05
N GLN A 131 4.46 -4.20 13.77
CA GLN A 131 3.63 -3.01 14.02
C GLN A 131 2.28 -3.07 13.29
N VAL A 132 2.28 -3.54 12.04
CA VAL A 132 1.05 -3.71 11.27
C VAL A 132 0.17 -4.82 11.85
N LYS A 133 0.74 -5.95 12.26
CA LYS A 133 0.01 -7.04 12.93
C LYS A 133 -0.60 -6.61 14.26
N GLU A 134 0.03 -5.72 15.01
CA GLU A 134 -0.54 -5.15 16.24
C GLU A 134 -1.79 -4.31 15.96
N LEU A 135 -1.80 -3.58 14.84
CA LEU A 135 -2.94 -2.76 14.41
C LEU A 135 -4.06 -3.57 13.78
N VAL A 136 -3.72 -4.56 12.95
CA VAL A 136 -4.66 -5.40 12.19
C VAL A 136 -4.21 -6.86 12.30
N PRO A 137 -4.62 -7.61 13.35
CA PRO A 137 -4.12 -8.98 13.58
C PRO A 137 -4.38 -9.97 12.43
N GLU A 138 -5.48 -9.77 11.71
CA GLU A 138 -5.94 -10.61 10.60
C GLU A 138 -5.16 -10.35 9.28
N ILE A 139 -4.42 -9.25 9.14
CA ILE A 139 -3.77 -8.90 7.86
C ILE A 139 -2.59 -9.82 7.57
N GLU A 140 -2.41 -10.27 6.33
CA GLU A 140 -1.20 -11.02 5.99
C GLU A 140 0.02 -10.10 5.95
N THR A 141 1.12 -10.57 6.55
CA THR A 141 2.37 -9.83 6.57
C THR A 141 3.56 -10.72 6.25
N VAL A 142 4.51 -10.22 5.47
CA VAL A 142 5.74 -10.94 5.14
C VAL A 142 6.97 -10.08 5.46
N ALA A 143 7.73 -10.51 6.47
CA ALA A 143 9.03 -9.93 6.77
C ALA A 143 10.04 -10.41 5.71
N VAL A 144 10.53 -9.50 4.88
CA VAL A 144 11.50 -9.79 3.81
C VAL A 144 12.93 -9.39 4.17
N LYS A 145 13.09 -8.68 5.29
CA LYS A 145 14.37 -8.18 5.80
C LYS A 145 14.33 -8.06 7.32
N GLU A 146 15.48 -8.21 7.96
CA GLU A 146 15.65 -8.02 9.41
C GLU A 146 16.59 -6.85 9.68
N ALA A 147 16.25 -6.02 10.67
CA ALA A 147 17.09 -4.92 11.09
C ALA A 147 18.14 -5.41 12.09
N LEU A 148 19.42 -5.25 11.76
CA LEU A 148 20.52 -5.47 12.72
C LEU A 148 20.76 -4.26 13.64
N SER A 149 20.34 -3.08 13.18
CA SER A 149 20.32 -1.83 13.92
C SER A 149 19.20 -0.93 13.40
N ALA A 150 18.81 0.04 14.22
CA ALA A 150 17.97 1.16 13.82
C ALA A 150 18.71 2.10 12.86
#